data_AF-A0A2V8X7U1-F1
#
_entry.id   AF-A0A2V8X7U1-F1
#
_cell.length_a   1.000
_cell.length_b   1.000
_cell.length_c   1.000
_cell.angle_alpha   90.00
_cell.angle_beta   90.00
_cell.angle_gamma   90.00
#
_symmetry.space_group_name_H-M   'P 1'
#
loop_
_entity.id
_entity.type
_entity.pdbx_description
1 polymer ?
#
loop_
_entity_poly.entity_id
_entity_poly.type
_entity_poly.pdbx_seq_one_letter_code
_entity_poly.pdbx_strand_id
1 'polypeptide(L)'
;MILAVLLGGCGADAPKPAAQAETKRAEPIVPEDVLSAAKALLGSETQVLAFGDLAKNGNQEFLAANVVPKTPTNNLPGTIVTRAVVVENADGKWTELLRCDEHLKNQKGFLGLTPLTAITGWRLQFEQSEEKGLQLYFTPLKGATDSHVLPIGVRWNPATKRYQSLDRTYEHFLLEAGSLEDARSRLR
;
A
#
# COMPACT_ATOMS: atom_id res chain seq x y z
N MET A 1 -27.26 52.28 -59.42
CA MET A 1 -28.55 51.59 -59.64
C MET A 1 -28.43 50.23 -58.99
N ILE A 2 -29.36 49.91 -58.06
CA ILE A 2 -29.58 48.63 -57.34
C ILE A 2 -28.50 48.24 -56.31
N LEU A 3 -28.78 47.72 -55.12
CA LEU A 3 -29.88 47.76 -54.13
C LEU A 3 -29.30 46.97 -52.93
N ALA A 4 -29.45 47.47 -51.70
CA ALA A 4 -29.00 46.79 -50.49
C ALA A 4 -29.80 45.49 -50.24
N VAL A 5 -29.13 44.42 -49.82
CA VAL A 5 -29.77 43.20 -49.27
C VAL A 5 -29.36 43.08 -47.81
N LEU A 6 -30.31 43.32 -46.92
CA LEU A 6 -30.26 43.01 -45.50
C LEU A 6 -30.50 41.50 -45.32
N LEU A 7 -29.54 40.79 -44.73
CA LEU A 7 -29.74 39.43 -44.23
C LEU A 7 -30.08 39.51 -42.74
N GLY A 8 -31.36 39.33 -42.43
CA GLY A 8 -31.81 38.90 -41.12
C GLY A 8 -31.67 37.38 -41.01
N GLY A 9 -31.14 36.91 -39.88
CA GLY A 9 -31.06 35.49 -39.55
C GLY A 9 -30.91 35.28 -38.05
N CYS A 10 -31.95 34.73 -37.43
CA CYS A 10 -31.97 34.25 -36.05
C CYS A 10 -30.85 33.22 -35.84
N GLY A 11 -29.83 33.58 -35.05
CA GLY A 11 -28.87 32.61 -34.51
C GLY A 11 -29.44 32.01 -33.23
N ALA A 12 -29.96 30.78 -33.33
CA ALA A 12 -30.39 29.98 -32.20
C ALA A 12 -29.22 29.69 -31.25
N ASP A 13 -29.51 29.71 -29.94
CA ASP A 13 -28.61 29.37 -28.85
C ASP A 13 -27.85 28.07 -29.11
N ALA A 14 -26.52 28.13 -29.04
CA ALA A 14 -25.68 26.95 -29.08
C ALA A 14 -25.92 26.12 -27.80
N PRO A 15 -26.18 24.80 -27.90
CA PRO A 15 -26.32 23.98 -26.70
C PRO A 15 -24.97 23.84 -26.01
N LYS A 16 -24.96 24.22 -24.73
CA LYS A 16 -23.84 24.04 -23.80
C LYS A 16 -23.41 22.55 -23.81
N PRO A 17 -22.11 22.24 -23.95
CA PRO A 17 -21.64 20.86 -23.88
C PRO A 17 -22.05 20.24 -22.54
N ALA A 18 -22.74 19.10 -22.60
CA ALA A 18 -23.04 18.31 -21.42
C ALA A 18 -21.71 17.93 -20.75
N ALA A 19 -21.62 18.19 -19.44
CA ALA A 19 -20.50 17.73 -18.63
C ALA A 19 -20.38 16.21 -18.82
N GLN A 20 -19.25 15.76 -19.36
CA GLN A 20 -18.89 14.34 -19.38
C GLN A 20 -18.91 13.87 -17.93
N ALA A 21 -19.88 13.01 -17.62
CA ALA A 21 -19.91 12.29 -16.37
C ALA A 21 -18.59 11.52 -16.26
N GLU A 22 -17.76 11.92 -15.29
CA GLU A 22 -16.58 11.17 -14.89
C GLU A 22 -17.01 9.74 -14.63
N THR A 23 -16.59 8.82 -15.49
CA THR A 23 -16.85 7.40 -15.31
C THR A 23 -15.99 6.97 -14.13
N LYS A 24 -16.55 7.03 -12.91
CA LYS A 24 -15.92 6.52 -11.71
C LYS A 24 -15.58 5.06 -11.98
N ARG A 25 -14.30 4.76 -12.22
CA ARG A 25 -13.78 3.41 -12.41
C ARG A 25 -14.30 2.57 -11.24
N ALA A 26 -15.10 1.56 -11.52
CA ALA A 26 -15.57 0.64 -10.50
C ALA A 26 -14.33 0.05 -9.81
N GLU A 27 -14.18 0.27 -8.51
CA GLU A 27 -13.16 -0.40 -7.73
C GLU A 27 -13.39 -1.92 -7.90
N PRO A 28 -12.36 -2.69 -8.27
CA PRO A 28 -12.54 -4.10 -8.51
C PRO A 28 -13.03 -4.76 -7.22
N ILE A 29 -14.16 -5.46 -7.31
CA ILE A 29 -14.76 -6.18 -6.17
C ILE A 29 -13.71 -7.19 -5.70
N VAL A 30 -13.29 -7.08 -4.44
CA VAL A 30 -12.34 -8.00 -3.83
C VAL A 30 -12.94 -9.41 -3.87
N PRO A 31 -12.25 -10.41 -4.46
CA PRO A 31 -12.73 -11.79 -4.50
C PRO A 31 -13.05 -12.35 -3.10
N GLU A 32 -14.06 -13.21 -2.99
CA GLU A 32 -14.54 -13.74 -1.71
C GLU A 32 -13.49 -14.60 -0.99
N ASP A 33 -12.67 -15.33 -1.74
CA ASP A 33 -11.56 -16.14 -1.23
C ASP A 33 -10.45 -15.25 -0.62
N VAL A 34 -10.11 -14.15 -1.29
CA VAL A 34 -9.17 -13.13 -0.78
C VAL A 34 -9.71 -12.50 0.51
N LEU A 35 -10.98 -12.09 0.51
CA LEU A 35 -11.61 -11.50 1.69
C LEU A 35 -11.66 -12.50 2.87
N SER A 36 -11.97 -13.76 2.58
CA SER A 36 -12.04 -14.83 3.59
C SER A 36 -10.66 -15.13 4.18
N ALA A 37 -9.62 -15.20 3.34
CA ALA A 37 -8.24 -15.39 3.77
C ALA A 37 -7.75 -14.21 4.64
N ALA A 38 -8.03 -12.97 4.23
CA ALA A 38 -7.71 -11.79 5.02
C ALA A 38 -8.38 -11.82 6.40
N LYS A 39 -9.68 -12.16 6.46
CA LYS A 39 -10.44 -12.27 7.72
C LYS A 39 -9.90 -13.37 8.63
N ALA A 40 -9.47 -14.49 8.07
CA ALA A 40 -8.86 -15.57 8.85
C ALA A 40 -7.53 -15.15 9.51
N LEU A 41 -6.77 -14.25 8.89
CA LEU A 41 -5.47 -13.80 9.38
C LEU A 41 -5.54 -12.60 10.35
N LEU A 42 -6.44 -11.65 10.05
CA LEU A 42 -6.51 -10.35 10.74
C LEU A 42 -7.85 -10.08 11.46
N GLY A 43 -8.82 -10.99 11.38
CA GLY A 43 -10.14 -10.83 11.98
C GLY A 43 -11.15 -10.09 11.09
N SER A 44 -12.38 -9.94 11.57
CA SER A 44 -13.52 -9.38 10.81
C SER A 44 -13.32 -7.95 10.35
N GLU A 45 -12.59 -7.15 11.13
CA GLU A 45 -12.36 -5.72 10.91
C GLU A 45 -11.20 -5.44 9.93
N THR A 46 -10.73 -6.46 9.22
CA THR A 46 -9.67 -6.30 8.23
C THR A 46 -10.18 -5.63 6.96
N GLN A 47 -9.31 -4.87 6.31
CA GLN A 47 -9.54 -4.29 4.99
C GLN A 47 -8.47 -4.79 4.04
N VAL A 48 -8.88 -5.28 2.86
CA VAL A 48 -7.97 -5.59 1.76
C VAL A 48 -7.67 -4.28 1.03
N LEU A 49 -6.42 -3.86 1.07
CA LEU A 49 -5.94 -2.58 0.53
C LEU A 49 -5.47 -2.70 -0.93
N ALA A 50 -4.96 -3.88 -1.30
CA ALA A 50 -4.54 -4.20 -2.66
C ALA A 50 -4.60 -5.72 -2.89
N PHE A 51 -4.81 -6.15 -4.13
CA PHE A 51 -4.73 -7.55 -4.52
C PHE A 51 -4.35 -7.69 -6.00
N GLY A 52 -3.83 -8.86 -6.39
CA GLY A 52 -3.35 -9.17 -7.74
C GLY A 52 -1.91 -9.68 -7.72
N ASP A 53 -1.18 -9.65 -8.83
CA ASP A 53 0.26 -9.94 -8.84
C ASP A 53 1.05 -8.72 -8.33
N LEU A 54 1.12 -8.62 -7.00
CA LEU A 54 1.72 -7.50 -6.28
C LEU A 54 3.25 -7.57 -6.33
N ALA A 55 3.85 -8.77 -6.24
CA ALA A 55 5.29 -8.96 -6.32
C ALA A 55 5.86 -9.00 -7.76
N LYS A 56 5.00 -9.00 -8.80
CA LYS A 56 5.38 -9.21 -10.21
C LYS A 56 6.11 -10.55 -10.40
N ASN A 57 5.63 -11.57 -9.70
CA ASN A 57 6.20 -12.91 -9.69
C ASN A 57 5.26 -13.96 -10.32
N GLY A 58 4.09 -13.54 -10.82
CA GLY A 58 3.08 -14.39 -11.44
C GLY A 58 2.08 -15.03 -10.46
N ASN A 59 2.26 -14.83 -9.14
CA ASN A 59 1.36 -15.35 -8.13
C ASN A 59 0.33 -14.30 -7.71
N GLN A 60 -0.83 -14.77 -7.26
CA GLN A 60 -1.84 -13.88 -6.71
C GLN A 60 -1.47 -13.52 -5.26
N GLU A 61 -1.41 -12.24 -4.95
CA GLU A 61 -1.15 -11.71 -3.62
C GLU A 61 -2.26 -10.75 -3.17
N PHE A 62 -2.34 -10.51 -1.87
CA PHE A 62 -3.08 -9.40 -1.30
C PHE A 62 -2.34 -8.72 -0.16
N LEU A 63 -2.55 -7.41 -0.03
CA LEU A 63 -2.21 -6.59 1.13
C LEU A 63 -3.49 -6.36 1.93
N ALA A 64 -3.51 -6.79 3.20
CA ALA A 64 -4.62 -6.55 4.11
C ALA A 64 -4.14 -5.87 5.39
N ALA A 65 -5.01 -5.08 6.03
CA ALA A 65 -4.67 -4.37 7.26
C ALA A 65 -5.87 -4.16 8.20
N ASN A 66 -5.60 -4.08 9.50
CA ASN A 66 -6.54 -3.52 10.47
C ASN A 66 -6.33 -1.99 10.50
N VAL A 67 -7.20 -1.28 9.79
CA VAL A 67 -7.13 0.18 9.61
C VAL A 67 -7.75 0.89 10.81
N VAL A 68 -7.05 1.88 11.35
CA VAL A 68 -7.61 2.80 12.35
C VAL A 68 -8.30 3.94 11.62
N PRO A 69 -9.60 4.19 11.88
CA PRO A 69 -10.32 5.30 11.27
C PRO A 69 -9.60 6.64 11.52
N LYS A 70 -9.53 7.47 10.48
CA LYS A 70 -8.92 8.81 10.59
C LYS A 70 -9.74 9.66 11.56
N THR A 71 -9.08 10.29 12.52
CA THR A 71 -9.65 11.42 13.26
C THR A 71 -9.44 12.71 12.44
N PRO A 72 -10.32 13.73 12.56
CA PRO A 72 -10.23 14.97 11.78
C PRO A 72 -8.91 15.76 11.92
N THR A 73 -8.10 15.43 12.92
CA THR A 73 -6.85 16.12 13.27
C THR A 73 -5.60 15.50 12.65
N ASN A 74 -5.70 14.37 11.94
CA ASN A 74 -4.54 13.69 11.33
C ASN A 74 -4.49 13.87 9.81
N ASN A 75 -3.77 14.90 9.36
CA ASN A 75 -3.65 15.26 7.94
C ASN A 75 -2.40 14.68 7.25
N LEU A 76 -1.60 13.86 7.94
CA LEU A 76 -0.40 13.28 7.35
C LEU A 76 -0.77 12.15 6.35
N PRO A 77 -0.11 12.06 5.17
CA PRO A 77 -0.36 11.00 4.20
C PRO A 77 -0.16 9.59 4.77
N GLY A 78 -0.88 8.62 4.22
CA GLY A 78 -0.86 7.22 4.65
C GLY A 78 -2.01 6.81 5.57
N THR A 79 -2.21 5.51 5.66
CA THR A 79 -3.25 4.85 6.44
C THR A 79 -2.66 4.42 7.78
N ILE A 80 -3.30 4.79 8.89
CA ILE A 80 -2.90 4.24 10.20
C ILE A 80 -3.40 2.80 10.28
N VAL A 81 -2.51 1.89 10.63
CA VAL A 81 -2.81 0.47 10.80
C VAL A 81 -2.21 -0.03 12.12
N THR A 82 -2.89 -0.95 12.79
CA THR A 82 -2.31 -1.67 13.94
C THR A 82 -1.63 -2.96 13.50
N ARG A 83 -2.14 -3.58 12.43
CA ARG A 83 -1.60 -4.78 11.81
C ARG A 83 -1.75 -4.70 10.30
N ALA A 84 -0.79 -5.25 9.56
CA ALA A 84 -0.90 -5.48 8.13
C ALA A 84 -0.18 -6.78 7.72
N VAL A 85 -0.64 -7.42 6.65
CA VAL A 85 -0.02 -8.61 6.07
C VAL A 85 0.04 -8.51 4.56
N VAL A 86 1.10 -9.06 3.97
CA VAL A 86 1.12 -9.44 2.55
C VAL A 86 1.09 -10.96 2.48
N VAL A 87 0.18 -11.48 1.68
CA VAL A 87 -0.13 -12.91 1.60
C VAL A 87 -0.16 -13.31 0.14
N GLU A 88 0.44 -14.45 -0.17
CA GLU A 88 0.49 -15.04 -1.51
C GLU A 88 -0.36 -16.30 -1.56
N ASN A 89 -1.04 -16.52 -2.67
CA ASN A 89 -1.63 -17.79 -3.04
C ASN A 89 -0.65 -18.55 -3.93
N ALA A 90 -0.07 -19.62 -3.37
CA ALA A 90 0.69 -20.60 -4.13
C ALA A 90 -0.09 -21.92 -4.13
N ASP A 91 -0.47 -22.40 -5.31
CA ASP A 91 -1.16 -23.68 -5.50
C ASP A 91 -2.46 -23.83 -4.66
N GLY A 92 -3.24 -22.75 -4.54
CA GLY A 92 -4.49 -22.72 -3.78
C GLY A 92 -4.30 -22.53 -2.27
N LYS A 93 -3.06 -22.34 -1.81
CA LYS A 93 -2.74 -22.14 -0.39
C LYS A 93 -2.24 -20.73 -0.13
N TRP A 94 -2.98 -20.02 0.71
CA TRP A 94 -2.59 -18.71 1.24
C TRP A 94 -1.45 -18.84 2.25
N THR A 95 -0.36 -18.12 1.99
CA THR A 95 0.84 -18.09 2.82
C THR A 95 1.25 -16.65 3.11
N GLU A 96 1.49 -16.33 4.38
CA GLU A 96 1.97 -15.02 4.78
C GLU A 96 3.44 -14.83 4.32
N LEU A 97 3.69 -13.74 3.60
CA LEU A 97 5.01 -13.33 3.13
C LEU A 97 5.61 -12.22 3.97
N LEU A 98 4.76 -11.31 4.46
CA LEU A 98 5.12 -10.17 5.30
C LEU A 98 4.09 -10.00 6.41
N ARG A 99 4.56 -9.75 7.62
CA ARG A 99 3.75 -9.33 8.77
C ARG A 99 4.25 -8.00 9.31
N CYS A 100 3.30 -7.13 9.56
CA CYS A 100 3.46 -5.90 10.29
C CYS A 100 2.52 -5.98 11.49
N ASP A 101 3.08 -6.04 12.70
CA ASP A 101 2.35 -5.95 13.95
C ASP A 101 3.07 -4.97 14.89
N GLU A 102 3.66 -5.42 15.98
CA GLU A 102 4.60 -4.65 16.78
C GLU A 102 5.93 -4.43 16.06
N HIS A 103 6.27 -5.33 15.13
CA HIS A 103 7.49 -5.30 14.33
C HIS A 103 7.21 -5.67 12.87
N LEU A 104 8.21 -5.46 12.01
CA LEU A 104 8.19 -5.94 10.63
C LEU A 104 8.93 -7.27 10.52
N LYS A 105 8.26 -8.29 9.99
CA LYS A 105 8.79 -9.65 9.83
C LYS A 105 8.42 -10.24 8.49
N ASN A 106 9.31 -11.06 7.94
CA ASN A 106 8.98 -12.02 6.89
C ASN A 106 9.28 -13.45 7.39
N GLN A 107 9.18 -14.44 6.50
CA GLN A 107 9.45 -15.84 6.81
C GLN A 107 10.89 -16.12 7.31
N LYS A 108 11.85 -15.23 7.02
CA LYS A 108 13.25 -15.38 7.41
C LYS A 108 13.59 -14.71 8.75
N GLY A 109 12.77 -13.77 9.20
CA GLY A 109 12.96 -13.10 10.48
C GLY A 109 12.51 -11.64 10.46
N PHE A 110 13.12 -10.85 11.34
CA PHE A 110 12.86 -9.42 11.46
C PHE A 110 13.49 -8.66 10.31
N LEU A 111 12.73 -7.74 9.72
CA LEU A 111 13.26 -6.87 8.67
C LEU A 111 14.24 -5.84 9.25
N GLY A 112 15.21 -5.44 8.43
CA GLY A 112 16.12 -4.36 8.78
C GLY A 112 15.36 -3.08 9.11
N LEU A 113 15.95 -2.27 9.99
CA LEU A 113 15.39 -0.99 10.46
C LEU A 113 14.11 -1.10 11.32
N THR A 114 13.53 -2.29 11.53
CA THR A 114 12.39 -2.44 12.44
C THR A 114 12.75 -1.93 13.85
N PRO A 115 11.84 -1.21 14.55
CA PRO A 115 12.08 -0.81 15.93
C PRO A 115 12.33 -2.01 16.84
N LEU A 116 13.26 -1.86 17.80
CA LEU A 116 13.54 -2.88 18.82
C LEU A 116 12.44 -2.94 19.89
N THR A 117 11.88 -1.79 20.23
CA THR A 117 10.72 -1.70 21.12
C THR A 117 9.46 -1.97 20.31
N ALA A 118 8.58 -2.80 20.86
CA ALA A 118 7.25 -3.02 20.30
C ALA A 118 6.52 -1.67 20.15
N ILE A 119 5.85 -1.48 19.01
CA ILE A 119 5.01 -0.31 18.77
C ILE A 119 3.55 -0.74 18.62
N THR A 120 2.63 0.19 18.83
CA THR A 120 1.19 -0.10 18.80
C THR A 120 0.54 0.16 17.45
N GLY A 121 1.27 0.76 16.51
CA GLY A 121 0.75 0.99 15.17
C GLY A 121 1.75 1.66 14.24
N TRP A 122 1.38 1.63 12.97
CA TRP A 122 2.17 2.11 11.86
C TRP A 122 1.34 3.05 11.00
N ARG A 123 2.01 4.01 10.41
CA ARG A 123 1.52 4.71 9.23
C ARG A 123 2.04 3.98 8.00
N LEU A 124 1.12 3.36 7.27
CA LEU A 124 1.37 2.62 6.05
C LEU A 124 1.08 3.50 4.84
N GLN A 125 2.06 3.62 3.95
CA GLN A 125 1.88 4.10 2.59
C GLN A 125 2.28 2.98 1.64
N PHE A 126 1.66 2.92 0.47
CA PHE A 126 2.03 1.93 -0.53
C PHE A 126 1.77 2.47 -1.94
N GLU A 127 2.56 1.97 -2.87
CA GLU A 127 2.43 2.22 -4.30
C GLU A 127 2.65 0.92 -5.07
N GLN A 128 2.10 0.86 -6.28
CA GLN A 128 2.32 -0.26 -7.19
C GLN A 128 2.87 0.29 -8.50
N SER A 129 3.90 -0.36 -9.03
CA SER A 129 4.45 -0.06 -10.34
C SER A 129 4.60 -1.32 -11.17
N GLU A 130 4.68 -1.17 -12.49
CA GLU A 130 4.90 -2.29 -13.40
C GLU A 130 6.29 -2.90 -13.23
N GLU A 131 7.30 -2.07 -12.95
CA GLU A 131 8.69 -2.50 -12.80
C GLU A 131 8.98 -3.13 -11.43
N LYS A 132 8.54 -2.48 -10.35
CA LYS A 132 8.95 -2.82 -8.98
C LYS A 132 7.88 -3.58 -8.19
N GLY A 133 6.68 -3.73 -8.75
CA GLY A 133 5.54 -4.27 -8.04
C GLY A 133 5.10 -3.37 -6.89
N LEU A 134 4.62 -4.00 -5.81
CA LEU A 134 4.22 -3.37 -4.56
C LEU A 134 5.44 -2.89 -3.77
N GLN A 135 5.44 -1.59 -3.49
CA GLN A 135 6.37 -0.96 -2.57
C GLN A 135 5.61 -0.39 -1.38
N LEU A 136 6.06 -0.74 -0.18
CA LEU A 136 5.44 -0.40 1.09
C LEU A 136 6.36 0.53 1.87
N TYR A 137 5.79 1.48 2.59
CA TYR A 137 6.51 2.38 3.48
C TYR A 137 5.85 2.38 4.85
N PHE A 138 6.59 1.90 5.85
CA PHE A 138 6.13 1.77 7.22
C PHE A 138 6.80 2.83 8.10
N THR A 139 6.01 3.75 8.64
CA THR A 139 6.49 4.72 9.64
C THR A 139 5.93 4.34 11.00
N PRO A 140 6.78 4.05 12.00
CA PRO A 140 6.29 3.67 13.32
C PRO A 140 5.60 4.86 14.00
N LEU A 141 4.43 4.63 14.58
CA LEU A 141 3.75 5.65 15.39
C LEU A 141 4.39 5.68 16.77
N LYS A 142 5.25 6.67 17.01
CA LYS A 142 5.60 7.06 18.39
C LYS A 142 4.46 7.92 18.94
N GLY A 143 4.31 7.97 20.26
CA GLY A 143 3.39 8.90 20.93
C GLY A 143 3.48 10.29 20.29
N ALA A 144 2.32 10.91 20.06
CA ALA A 144 2.13 12.07 19.19
C ALA A 144 3.32 13.06 19.24
N THR A 145 3.99 13.28 18.10
CA THR A 145 5.07 14.27 17.81
C THR A 145 6.46 13.73 17.48
N ASP A 146 6.61 12.88 16.46
CA ASP A 146 7.89 12.83 15.75
C ASP A 146 7.70 12.71 14.23
N SER A 147 7.77 13.86 13.54
CA SER A 147 7.67 13.96 12.07
C SER A 147 8.97 13.61 11.35
N HIS A 148 10.06 13.32 12.07
CA HIS A 148 11.39 13.11 11.48
C HIS A 148 11.77 11.64 11.35
N VAL A 149 10.86 10.71 11.68
CA VAL A 149 11.11 9.28 11.49
C VAL A 149 10.96 8.94 10.01
N LEU A 150 12.07 8.62 9.36
CA LEU A 150 12.06 8.14 7.98
C LEU A 150 11.33 6.79 7.88
N PRO A 151 10.41 6.62 6.91
CA PRO A 151 9.73 5.37 6.66
C PRO A 151 10.71 4.22 6.36
N ILE A 152 10.37 3.02 6.80
CA ILE A 152 11.03 1.78 6.41
C ILE A 152 10.40 1.34 5.09
N GLY A 153 11.17 1.39 4.00
CA GLY A 153 10.74 0.88 2.71
C GLY A 153 10.80 -0.63 2.70
N VAL A 154 9.80 -1.30 2.15
CA VAL A 154 9.75 -2.77 2.02
C VAL A 154 9.25 -3.10 0.62
N ARG A 155 9.93 -4.03 -0.06
CA ARG A 155 9.59 -4.47 -1.41
C ARG A 155 9.98 -5.94 -1.63
N TRP A 156 9.33 -6.62 -2.57
CA TRP A 156 9.74 -7.94 -3.02
C TRP A 156 11.18 -7.92 -3.57
N ASN A 157 12.06 -8.77 -3.03
CA ASN A 157 13.37 -9.01 -3.60
C ASN A 157 13.32 -10.26 -4.51
N PRO A 158 13.45 -10.12 -5.84
CA PRO A 158 13.38 -11.25 -6.77
C PRO A 158 14.55 -12.23 -6.61
N ALA A 159 15.72 -11.77 -6.14
CA ALA A 159 16.88 -12.64 -5.93
C ALA A 159 16.67 -13.59 -4.75
N THR A 160 15.92 -13.14 -3.74
CA THR A 160 15.72 -13.90 -2.50
C THR A 160 14.29 -14.41 -2.31
N LYS A 161 13.40 -14.09 -3.26
CA LYS A 161 11.99 -14.47 -3.32
C LYS A 161 11.21 -14.20 -2.02
N ARG A 162 11.33 -12.98 -1.49
CA ARG A 162 10.61 -12.52 -0.29
C ARG A 162 10.61 -11.01 -0.19
N TYR A 163 9.65 -10.45 0.54
CA TYR A 163 9.66 -9.03 0.90
C TYR A 163 10.79 -8.73 1.87
N GLN A 164 11.61 -7.73 1.55
CA GLN A 164 12.72 -7.26 2.39
C GLN A 164 12.67 -5.75 2.58
N SER A 165 13.20 -5.29 3.71
CA SER A 165 13.43 -3.86 3.92
C SER A 165 14.49 -3.32 2.96
N LEU A 166 14.33 -2.06 2.58
CA LEU A 166 15.31 -1.30 1.83
C LEU A 166 16.16 -0.44 2.77
N ASP A 167 17.33 -0.02 2.30
CA ASP A 167 18.13 1.00 2.94
C ASP A 167 17.48 2.39 2.88
N ARG A 168 18.16 3.41 3.40
CA ARG A 168 17.61 4.77 3.52
C ARG A 168 17.47 5.49 2.18
N THR A 169 18.12 5.01 1.12
CA THR A 169 17.93 5.52 -0.24
C THR A 169 16.79 4.81 -0.99
N TYR A 170 16.24 3.74 -0.40
CA TYR A 170 15.22 2.87 -1.01
C TYR A 170 15.70 2.13 -2.26
N GLU A 171 17.01 1.88 -2.37
CA GLU A 171 17.62 1.27 -3.55
C GLU A 171 18.13 -0.14 -3.29
N HIS A 172 18.70 -0.38 -2.11
CA HIS A 172 19.33 -1.66 -1.78
C HIS A 172 18.57 -2.42 -0.71
N PHE A 173 18.45 -3.74 -0.89
CA PHE A 173 17.83 -4.62 0.10
C PHE A 173 18.74 -4.86 1.29
N LEU A 174 18.15 -4.83 2.48
CA LEU A 174 18.81 -5.18 3.74
C LEU A 174 18.48 -6.62 4.14
N LEU A 175 19.45 -7.26 4.80
CA LEU A 175 19.27 -8.61 5.33
C LEU A 175 18.37 -8.63 6.55
N GLU A 176 17.66 -9.74 6.73
CA GLU A 176 16.89 -10.00 7.95
C GLU A 176 17.79 -10.39 9.12
N ALA A 177 17.26 -10.18 10.32
CA ALA A 177 17.81 -10.65 11.56
C ALA A 177 16.98 -11.81 12.12
N GLY A 178 17.64 -12.86 12.62
CA GLY A 178 16.96 -13.99 13.26
C GLY A 178 16.36 -13.64 14.62
N SER A 179 16.90 -12.61 15.28
CA SER A 179 16.43 -12.02 16.52
C SER A 179 16.41 -10.49 16.42
N LEU A 180 15.67 -9.80 17.30
CA LEU A 180 15.69 -8.34 17.36
C LEU A 180 17.07 -7.78 17.73
N GLU A 181 17.83 -8.50 18.57
CA GLU A 181 19.13 -8.08 19.06
C GLU A 181 20.17 -8.04 17.92
N ASP A 182 20.11 -9.03 17.01
CA ASP A 182 20.99 -9.13 15.85
C ASP A 182 20.73 -8.04 14.80
N ALA A 183 19.52 -7.47 14.77
CA ALA A 183 19.17 -6.39 13.85
C ALA A 183 20.04 -5.14 14.05
N ARG A 184 20.65 -4.96 15.24
CA ARG A 184 21.58 -3.87 15.57
C ARG A 184 23.00 -4.11 15.06
N SER A 185 23.45 -5.35 14.97
CA SER A 185 24.87 -5.69 14.78
C SER A 185 25.37 -5.41 13.36
N ARG A 186 24.48 -5.44 12.37
CA ARG A 186 24.81 -5.29 10.94
C ARG A 186 24.78 -3.85 10.41
N LEU A 187 24.52 -2.87 11.27
CA LEU A 187 24.51 -1.44 10.95
C LEU A 187 25.78 -0.71 11.45
N ARG A 188 26.88 -1.44 11.67
CA ARG A 188 28.19 -0.87 12.02
C ARG A 188 29.09 -0.76 10.81
#